data_AF-A0A2S6QN56-F1
#
_entry.id   AF-A0A2S6QN56-F1
#
_cell.length_a   1.000
_cell.length_b   1.000
_cell.length_c   1.000
_cell.angle_alpha   90.00
_cell.angle_beta   90.00
_cell.angle_gamma   90.00
#
_symmetry.space_group_name_H-M   'P 1'
#
loop_
_entity.id
_entity.type
_entity.pdbx_description
1 polymer ?
#
loop_
_entity_poly.entity_id
_entity_poly.type
_entity_poly.pdbx_seq_one_letter_code
_entity_poly.pdbx_strand_id
1 'polypeptide(L)' 'ISVGNIFIHLIQYIIRRFFIMETNTQKNQEGKMVKVSCSGGEGGDGHPKIYLTIGANKQTISCPYCGKVFKKSSLS' A
#
# COMPACT_ATOMS: atom_id res chain seq x y z
N ILE A 1 37.41 -30.64 21.41
CA ILE A 1 36.04 -30.25 20.97
C ILE A 1 35.32 -31.55 20.63
N SER A 2 34.45 -32.00 21.54
CA SER A 2 33.77 -33.29 21.41
C SER A 2 32.87 -33.27 20.18
N VAL A 3 32.87 -34.36 19.40
CA VAL A 3 32.15 -34.50 18.12
C VAL A 3 30.65 -34.20 18.26
N GLY A 4 30.09 -34.38 19.47
CA GLY A 4 28.70 -34.04 19.80
C GLY A 4 28.36 -32.54 19.74
N ASN A 5 29.32 -31.62 19.95
CA ASN A 5 29.05 -30.18 19.92
C ASN A 5 28.82 -29.65 18.48
N ILE A 6 29.46 -30.27 17.49
CA ILE A 6 29.29 -29.90 16.08
C ILE A 6 27.88 -30.26 15.60
N PHE A 7 27.35 -31.39 16.07
CA PHE A 7 26.02 -31.86 15.68
C PHE A 7 24.91 -30.95 16.20
N ILE A 8 25.03 -30.48 17.45
CA ILE A 8 24.08 -29.52 18.03
C ILE A 8 24.13 -28.18 17.29
N HIS A 9 25.32 -27.68 16.95
CA HIS A 9 25.47 -26.44 16.18
C HIS A 9 24.89 -26.54 14.76
N LEU A 10 25.02 -27.71 14.13
CA LEU A 10 24.45 -27.98 12.81
C LEU A 10 22.92 -27.99 12.86
N ILE A 11 22.34 -28.64 13.87
CA ILE A 11 20.89 -28.65 14.10
C ILE A 11 20.37 -27.23 14.37
N GLN A 12 21.06 -26.46 15.22
CA GLN A 12 20.67 -25.08 15.54
C GLN A 12 20.74 -24.17 14.30
N TYR A 13 21.73 -24.36 13.42
CA TYR A 13 21.86 -23.65 12.17
C TYR A 13 20.71 -23.96 11.20
N ILE A 14 20.33 -25.24 11.08
CA ILE A 14 19.23 -25.69 10.21
C ILE A 14 17.89 -25.12 10.69
N ILE A 15 17.60 -25.19 11.99
CA ILE A 15 16.36 -24.65 12.58
C ILE A 15 16.27 -23.13 12.36
N ARG A 16 17.38 -22.40 12.55
CA ARG A 16 17.44 -20.95 12.37
C ARG A 16 17.28 -20.52 10.92
N ARG A 17 17.80 -21.30 9.95
CA ARG A 17 17.60 -21.08 8.51
C ARG A 17 16.16 -21.35 8.07
N PHE A 18 15.53 -22.39 8.62
CA PHE A 18 14.14 -22.74 8.30
C PHE A 18 13.15 -21.63 8.73
N PHE A 19 13.32 -21.10 9.95
CA PHE A 19 12.43 -20.07 10.52
C PHE A 19 12.43 -18.72 9.78
N ILE A 20 13.49 -18.38 9.03
CA ILE A 20 13.62 -17.07 8.34
C ILE A 20 12.71 -16.95 7.11
N MET A 21 12.27 -18.07 6.51
CA MET A 21 11.52 -18.06 5.25
C MET A 21 10.02 -17.82 5.42
N GLU A 22 9.51 -17.70 6.66
CA GLU A 22 8.07 -17.76 6.96
C GLU A 22 7.45 -16.42 7.41
N THR A 23 7.88 -15.28 6.85
CA THR A 23 7.28 -13.97 7.23
C THR A 23 7.01 -12.96 6.10
N ASN A 24 6.84 -13.39 4.83
CA ASN A 24 6.39 -12.45 3.78
C ASN A 24 5.04 -12.80 3.15
N THR A 25 4.04 -13.07 3.99
CA THR A 25 2.65 -12.89 3.57
C THR A 25 2.30 -11.42 3.79
N GLN A 26 2.46 -10.60 2.74
CA GLN A 26 1.99 -9.21 2.77
C GLN A 26 0.48 -9.21 2.94
N LYS A 27 0.01 -8.84 4.14
CA LYS A 27 -1.41 -8.63 4.41
C LYS A 27 -1.91 -7.44 3.56
N ASN A 28 -2.65 -7.71 2.47
CA ASN A 28 -4.03 -7.23 2.28
C ASN A 28 -4.52 -6.18 3.29
N GLN A 29 -4.02 -4.93 3.31
CA GLN A 29 -4.63 -3.89 4.15
C GLN A 29 -5.97 -3.46 3.54
N GLU A 30 -7.07 -3.96 4.10
CA GLU A 30 -8.44 -3.58 3.77
C GLU A 30 -8.75 -2.13 4.21
N GLY A 31 -8.21 -1.16 3.50
CA GLY A 31 -8.54 0.25 3.73
C GLY A 31 -9.59 0.77 2.76
N LYS A 32 -10.52 1.59 3.28
CA LYS A 32 -11.59 2.22 2.50
C LYS A 32 -10.99 3.06 1.36
N MET A 33 -11.26 2.64 0.13
CA MET A 33 -10.93 3.38 -1.09
C MET A 33 -12.10 4.29 -1.48
N VAL A 34 -11.78 5.50 -1.95
CA VAL A 34 -12.78 6.47 -2.41
C VAL A 34 -12.49 6.82 -3.85
N LYS A 35 -13.52 6.76 -4.70
CA LYS A 35 -13.45 7.14 -6.12
C LYS A 35 -14.10 8.51 -6.29
N VAL A 36 -13.43 9.43 -6.98
CA VAL A 36 -13.94 10.76 -7.28
C VAL A 36 -13.78 11.07 -8.77
N SER A 37 -14.71 11.82 -9.34
CA SER A 37 -14.58 12.31 -10.73
C SER A 37 -14.30 13.80 -10.75
N CYS A 38 -13.37 14.22 -11.59
CA CYS A 38 -13.07 15.63 -11.84
C CYS A 38 -13.31 15.95 -13.31
N SER A 39 -14.16 16.95 -13.59
CA SER A 39 -14.55 17.36 -14.95
C SER A 39 -14.03 18.76 -15.33
N GLY A 40 -13.01 19.28 -14.64
CA GLY A 40 -12.46 20.62 -14.93
C GLY A 40 -13.29 21.82 -14.46
N GLY A 41 -14.60 21.67 -14.19
CA GLY A 41 -15.48 22.77 -13.74
C GLY A 41 -16.23 23.45 -14.90
N GLU A 42 -17.21 24.29 -14.58
CA GLU A 42 -17.97 25.08 -15.56
C GLU A 42 -17.19 26.36 -15.87
N GLY A 43 -16.53 26.42 -17.04
CA GLY A 43 -15.72 27.58 -17.40
C GLY A 43 -14.92 27.50 -18.71
N GLY A 44 -15.33 26.65 -19.66
CA GLY A 44 -14.78 26.67 -21.04
C GLY A 44 -13.39 26.05 -21.24
N ASP A 45 -12.47 26.19 -20.26
CA ASP A 45 -11.10 25.65 -20.31
C ASP A 45 -10.91 24.40 -19.43
N GLY A 46 -11.99 23.66 -19.21
CA GLY A 46 -11.98 22.44 -18.40
C GLY A 46 -11.28 21.27 -19.09
N HIS A 47 -10.59 20.43 -18.32
CA HIS A 47 -10.02 19.17 -18.82
C HIS A 47 -11.09 18.07 -18.96
N PRO A 48 -10.85 17.04 -19.79
CA PRO A 48 -11.75 15.89 -19.90
C PRO A 48 -12.06 15.26 -18.54
N LYS A 49 -13.25 14.68 -18.39
CA LYS A 49 -13.64 13.98 -17.16
C LYS A 49 -12.64 12.86 -16.86
N ILE A 50 -11.98 12.93 -15.72
CA ILE A 50 -11.11 11.87 -15.21
C ILE A 50 -11.63 11.31 -13.89
N TYR A 51 -11.22 10.08 -13.59
CA TYR A 51 -11.54 9.38 -12.37
C TYR A 51 -10.27 9.22 -11.53
N LEU A 52 -10.31 9.69 -10.30
CA LEU A 52 -9.22 9.64 -9.35
C LEU A 52 -9.60 8.68 -8.23
N THR A 53 -8.65 7.87 -7.78
CA THR A 53 -8.86 6.92 -6.67
C THR A 53 -7.96 7.31 -5.51
N ILE A 54 -8.57 7.61 -4.36
CA ILE A 54 -7.85 7.82 -3.11
C ILE A 54 -7.68 6.46 -2.43
N GLY A 55 -6.48 5.88 -2.55
CA GLY A 55 -6.14 4.59 -1.96
C GLY A 55 -6.23 4.61 -0.43
N ALA A 56 -6.38 3.43 0.19
CA ALA A 56 -6.48 3.21 1.64
C ALA A 56 -5.62 4.15 2.50
N ASN A 57 -4.33 4.21 2.20
CA ASN A 57 -3.30 4.91 2.98
C ASN A 57 -3.17 6.41 2.68
N LYS A 58 -4.03 6.98 1.82
CA LYS A 58 -4.03 8.40 1.49
C LYS A 58 -5.34 9.06 1.92
N GLN A 59 -5.27 10.30 2.39
CA GLN A 59 -6.46 11.07 2.78
C GLN A 59 -6.94 12.00 1.65
N THR A 60 -6.03 12.38 0.75
CA THR A 60 -6.27 13.36 -0.31
C THR A 60 -5.67 12.95 -1.65
N ILE A 61 -6.21 13.52 -2.73
CA ILE A 61 -5.65 13.43 -4.08
C ILE A 61 -5.85 14.76 -4.80
N SER A 62 -4.90 15.16 -5.64
CA SER A 62 -5.01 16.35 -6.49
C SER A 62 -5.31 15.95 -7.93
N CYS A 63 -6.16 16.73 -8.60
CA CYS A 63 -6.36 16.60 -10.03
C CYS A 63 -5.12 17.12 -10.78
N PRO A 64 -4.51 16.33 -11.68
CA PRO A 64 -3.30 16.75 -12.40
C PRO A 64 -3.54 17.90 -13.39
N TYR A 65 -4.80 18.20 -13.72
CA TYR A 65 -5.15 19.21 -14.71
C TYR A 65 -5.54 20.54 -14.07
N CYS A 66 -6.51 20.55 -13.16
CA CYS A 66 -6.99 21.79 -12.52
C CYS A 66 -6.43 22.03 -11.12
N GLY A 67 -5.60 21.13 -10.59
CA GLY A 67 -5.02 21.25 -9.24
C GLY A 67 -6.03 21.11 -8.09
N LYS A 68 -7.30 20.80 -8.37
CA LYS A 68 -8.35 20.64 -7.36
C LYS A 68 -8.02 19.47 -6.42
N VAL A 69 -8.02 19.74 -5.12
CA VAL A 69 -7.73 18.73 -4.09
C VAL A 69 -9.02 18.14 -3.54
N PHE A 70 -9.13 16.81 -3.60
CA PHE A 70 -10.24 16.05 -3.05
C PHE A 70 -9.81 15.38 -1.74
N LYS A 71 -10.68 15.39 -0.73
CA LYS A 71 -10.45 14.77 0.58
C LYS A 71 -11.48 13.67 0.84
N LYS A 72 -11.05 12.53 1.38
CA LYS A 72 -11.97 11.40 1.68
C LYS A 72 -13.07 11.74 2.69
N SER A 73 -12.80 12.62 3.67
CA SER A 73 -13.75 12.94 4.75
C SER A 73 -14.94 13.78 4.28
N SER A 74 -14.81 14.45 3.13
CA SER A 74 -15.86 15.32 2.57
C SER A 74 -16.80 14.57 1.62
N LEU A 75 -16.63 13.24 1.48
CA LEU A 75 -17.47 12.36 0.65
C LEU A 75 -18.26 11.37 1.52
N SER A 76 -18.85 11.87 2.61
CA SER A 76 -19.77 11.10 3.45
C SER A 76 -21.22 11.40 3.10
#